data_AF-A0A1F6BXB1-F1
#
_entry.id   AF-A0A1F6BXB1-F1
#
_cell.length_a   1.000
_cell.length_b   1.000
_cell.length_c   1.000
_cell.angle_alpha   90.00
_cell.angle_beta   90.00
_cell.angle_gamma   90.00
#
_symmetry.space_group_name_H-M   'P 1'
#
loop_
_entity.id
_entity.type
_entity.pdbx_description
1 polymer ?
#
loop_
_entity_poly.entity_id
_entity_poly.type
_entity_poly.pdbx_seq_one_letter_code
_entity_poly.pdbx_strand_id
1 'polypeptide(L)'
;MQVHKSVALILQILIIIVISAVVLGAGWMLLNLDIDTSEAEQKAQLSRLQASAQLYHSRLQYFEGVCSDIGVPSNWRCNSNTTAYAIEFDLGMGRFYCLDSGGFLGETRVSKGVSVACRNY
;
A
#
# COMPACT_ATOMS: atom_id res chain seq x y z
N MET A 1 15.20 -56.93 26.52
CA MET A 1 14.13 -55.89 26.60
C MET A 1 14.65 -54.44 26.57
N GLN A 2 15.97 -54.18 26.57
CA GLN A 2 16.53 -52.82 26.44
C GLN A 2 16.58 -52.31 25.00
N VAL A 3 16.85 -53.18 24.02
CA VAL A 3 16.98 -52.81 22.59
C VAL A 3 15.70 -52.16 22.04
N HIS A 4 14.52 -52.67 22.41
CA HIS A 4 13.23 -52.07 22.00
C HIS A 4 13.00 -50.67 22.56
N LYS A 5 13.50 -50.36 23.78
CA LYS A 5 13.37 -49.04 24.38
C LYS A 5 14.28 -48.03 23.69
N SER A 6 15.52 -48.43 23.36
CA SER A 6 16.47 -47.58 22.63
C SER A 6 15.98 -47.27 21.21
N VAL A 7 15.43 -48.25 20.49
CA VAL A 7 14.87 -48.05 19.14
C VAL A 7 13.67 -47.11 19.18
N ALA A 8 12.77 -47.26 20.16
CA ALA A 8 11.62 -46.36 20.32
C ALA A 8 12.03 -44.91 20.63
N LEU A 9 13.07 -44.72 21.45
CA LEU A 9 13.59 -43.41 21.82
C LEU A 9 14.22 -42.69 20.62
N ILE A 10 14.98 -43.40 19.80
CA ILE A 10 15.56 -42.86 18.56
C ILE A 10 14.48 -42.44 17.57
N LEU A 11 13.42 -43.25 17.42
CA LEU A 11 12.28 -42.95 16.57
C LEU A 11 11.53 -41.68 17.02
N GLN A 12 11.32 -41.51 18.33
CA GLN A 12 10.72 -40.28 18.87
C GLN A 12 11.56 -39.04 18.60
N ILE A 13 12.88 -39.13 18.79
CA ILE A 13 13.80 -38.01 18.51
C ILE A 13 13.76 -37.63 17.03
N LEU A 14 13.76 -38.61 16.13
CA LEU A 14 13.65 -38.38 14.68
C LEU A 14 12.34 -37.67 14.31
N ILE A 15 11.22 -38.09 14.88
CA ILE A 15 9.92 -37.45 14.63
C ILE A 15 9.94 -35.99 15.10
N ILE A 16 10.48 -35.72 16.29
CA ILE A 16 10.59 -34.35 16.81
C ILE A 16 11.43 -33.48 15.88
N ILE A 17 12.60 -33.98 15.43
CA ILE A 17 13.48 -33.24 14.51
C ILE A 17 12.76 -32.90 13.20
N VAL A 18 12.03 -33.87 12.62
CA VAL A 18 11.27 -33.64 11.38
C VAL A 18 10.17 -32.59 11.60
N ILE A 19 9.43 -32.67 12.70
CA ILE A 19 8.38 -31.68 13.02
C ILE A 19 9.01 -30.29 13.21
N SER A 20 10.11 -30.19 13.96
CA SER A 20 10.82 -28.93 14.18
C SER A 20 11.33 -28.35 12.87
N ALA A 21 11.88 -29.16 11.97
CA ALA A 21 12.34 -28.71 10.66
C ALA A 21 11.19 -28.17 9.79
N VAL A 22 10.02 -28.81 9.82
CA VAL A 22 8.82 -28.33 9.10
C VAL A 22 8.32 -27.01 9.67
N VAL A 23 8.24 -26.88 10.99
CA VAL A 23 7.79 -25.63 11.64
C VAL A 23 8.76 -24.48 11.36
N LEU A 24 10.06 -24.73 11.47
CA LEU A 24 11.08 -23.73 11.17
C LEU A 24 11.09 -23.35 9.69
N GLY A 25 10.92 -24.32 8.78
CA GLY A 25 10.82 -24.07 7.34
C GLY A 25 9.58 -23.25 6.96
N ALA A 26 8.42 -23.59 7.52
CA ALA A 26 7.19 -22.82 7.31
C ALA A 26 7.28 -21.41 7.89
N GLY A 27 7.84 -21.27 9.10
CA GLY A 27 8.10 -19.97 9.72
C GLY A 27 9.04 -19.10 8.89
N TRP A 28 10.12 -19.70 8.37
CA TRP A 28 11.05 -19.01 7.47
C TRP A 28 10.36 -18.56 6.18
N MET A 29 9.56 -19.42 5.57
CA MET A 29 8.81 -19.09 4.35
C MET A 29 7.81 -17.95 4.57
N LEU A 30 7.13 -17.90 5.71
CA LEU A 30 6.22 -16.81 6.08
C LEU A 30 6.96 -15.50 6.33
N LEU A 31 8.14 -15.54 6.94
CA LEU A 31 8.96 -14.35 7.18
C LEU A 31 9.63 -13.84 5.89
N ASN A 32 9.89 -14.72 4.94
CA ASN A 32 10.53 -14.40 3.67
C ASN A 32 9.50 -14.22 2.53
N LEU A 33 8.22 -14.21 2.86
CA LEU A 33 7.17 -13.72 1.97
C LEU A 33 7.31 -12.19 1.93
N ASP A 34 8.06 -11.72 0.93
CA ASP A 34 8.13 -10.32 0.54
C ASP A 34 6.77 -9.93 -0.05
N ILE A 35 5.80 -9.69 0.84
CA ILE A 35 4.50 -9.16 0.45
C ILE A 35 4.79 -7.74 -0.01
N ASP A 36 4.64 -7.49 -1.31
CA ASP A 36 4.79 -6.15 -1.89
C ASP A 36 3.72 -5.22 -1.29
N THR A 37 4.07 -4.54 -0.19
CA THR A 37 3.21 -3.59 0.51
C THR A 37 3.29 -2.19 -0.10
N SER A 38 4.09 -1.99 -1.16
CA SER A 38 4.33 -0.66 -1.72
C SER A 38 3.04 0.00 -2.22
N GLU A 39 2.16 -0.76 -2.88
CA GLU A 39 0.87 -0.27 -3.34
C GLU A 39 -0.03 0.14 -2.17
N ALA A 40 -0.08 -0.69 -1.13
CA ALA A 40 -0.89 -0.41 0.07
C ALA A 40 -0.38 0.83 0.80
N GLU A 41 0.94 1.00 0.89
CA GLU A 41 1.59 2.17 1.47
C GLU A 41 1.26 3.44 0.67
N GLN A 42 1.35 3.39 -0.66
CA GLN A 42 1.00 4.52 -1.53
C GLN A 42 -0.48 4.89 -1.41
N LYS A 43 -1.39 3.90 -1.38
CA LYS A 43 -2.83 4.12 -1.16
C LYS A 43 -3.09 4.77 0.21
N ALA A 44 -2.42 4.32 1.27
CA ALA A 44 -2.52 4.91 2.60
C ALA A 44 -1.98 6.36 2.63
N GLN A 45 -0.87 6.62 1.93
CA GLN A 45 -0.30 7.95 1.81
C GLN A 45 -1.25 8.91 1.07
N LEU A 46 -1.97 8.45 0.03
CA LEU A 46 -2.96 9.29 -0.67
C LEU A 46 -4.11 9.71 0.27
N SER A 47 -4.60 8.79 1.11
CA SER A 47 -5.61 9.10 2.14
C SER A 47 -5.11 10.13 3.15
N ARG A 48 -3.84 10.05 3.57
CA ARG A 48 -3.23 11.08 4.41
C ARG A 48 -3.19 12.44 3.72
N LEU A 49 -2.80 12.49 2.44
CA LEU A 49 -2.77 13.72 1.66
C LEU A 49 -4.16 14.35 1.48
N GLN A 50 -5.22 13.55 1.41
CA GLN A 50 -6.59 14.05 1.39
C GLN A 50 -6.90 14.89 2.63
N ALA A 51 -6.56 14.37 3.82
CA ALA A 51 -6.74 15.10 5.07
C ALA A 51 -5.89 16.39 5.10
N SER A 52 -4.64 16.33 4.64
CA SER A 52 -3.77 17.51 4.53
C SER A 52 -4.34 18.58 3.59
N ALA A 53 -4.88 18.18 2.43
CA ALA A 53 -5.50 19.09 1.48
C ALA A 53 -6.80 19.73 2.05
N GLN A 54 -7.58 18.97 2.83
CA GLN A 54 -8.74 19.51 3.54
C GLN A 54 -8.34 20.54 4.60
N LEU A 55 -7.25 20.29 5.34
CA LEU A 55 -6.70 21.24 6.32
C LEU A 55 -6.15 22.52 5.63
N TYR A 56 -5.51 22.37 4.48
CA TYR A 56 -5.06 23.52 3.68
C TYR A 56 -6.24 24.40 3.27
N HIS A 57 -7.28 23.78 2.70
CA HIS A 57 -8.49 24.49 2.28
C HIS A 57 -9.24 25.10 3.45
N SER A 58 -9.31 24.44 4.62
CA SER A 58 -9.97 25.03 5.79
C SER A 58 -9.25 26.30 6.28
N ARG A 59 -7.93 26.36 6.13
CA ARG A 59 -7.11 27.52 6.50
C ARG A 59 -7.18 28.66 5.48
N LEU A 60 -7.11 28.35 4.19
CA LEU A 60 -6.92 29.35 3.13
C LEU A 60 -8.17 29.61 2.29
N GLN A 61 -9.17 28.74 2.36
CA GLN A 61 -10.43 28.79 1.59
C GLN A 61 -10.24 28.65 0.07
N TYR A 62 -9.10 28.11 -0.37
CA TYR A 62 -8.82 27.75 -1.77
C TYR A 62 -7.85 26.55 -1.85
N PHE A 63 -7.79 25.90 -3.01
CA PHE A 63 -6.88 24.75 -3.26
C PHE A 63 -5.64 25.10 -4.11
N GLU A 64 -5.53 26.34 -4.58
CA GLU A 64 -4.39 26.78 -5.37
C GLU A 64 -3.10 26.67 -4.53
N GLY A 65 -2.08 26.00 -5.06
CA GLY A 65 -0.83 25.72 -4.35
C GLY A 65 -0.86 24.51 -3.41
N VAL A 66 -1.99 23.82 -3.25
CA VAL A 66 -2.08 22.66 -2.33
C VAL A 66 -1.07 21.57 -2.68
N CYS A 67 -0.83 21.33 -3.98
CA CYS A 67 0.11 20.33 -4.46
C CYS A 67 1.55 20.54 -3.98
N SER A 68 1.98 21.80 -3.86
CA SER A 68 3.30 22.15 -3.35
C SER A 68 3.37 22.15 -1.82
N ASP A 69 2.26 22.47 -1.14
CA ASP A 69 2.24 22.63 0.31
C ASP A 69 2.13 21.28 1.06
N ILE A 70 1.28 20.37 0.57
CA ILE A 70 1.01 19.08 1.25
C ILE A 70 2.11 18.04 1.05
N GLY A 71 3.17 18.36 0.31
CA GLY A 71 4.32 17.49 0.10
C GLY A 71 4.00 16.25 -0.76
N VAL A 72 3.35 16.44 -1.91
CA VAL A 72 3.09 15.35 -2.83
C VAL A 72 4.40 14.79 -3.39
N PRO A 73 4.60 13.46 -3.43
CA PRO A 73 5.77 12.85 -4.05
C PRO A 73 5.98 13.29 -5.50
N SER A 74 7.24 13.49 -5.91
CA SER A 74 7.59 13.98 -7.25
C SER A 74 7.20 13.03 -8.39
N ASN A 75 7.03 11.74 -8.11
CA ASN A 75 6.57 10.74 -9.07
C ASN A 75 5.05 10.71 -9.23
N TRP A 76 4.30 11.51 -8.45
CA TRP A 76 2.85 11.60 -8.53
C TRP A 76 2.44 12.87 -9.27
N ARG A 77 1.29 12.83 -9.92
CA ARG A 77 0.76 13.99 -10.65
C ARG A 77 -0.27 14.66 -9.77
N CYS A 78 -0.01 15.91 -9.41
CA CYS A 78 -0.94 16.73 -8.66
C CYS A 78 -1.23 18.02 -9.43
N ASN A 79 -2.51 18.32 -9.60
CA ASN A 79 -2.96 19.60 -10.13
C ASN A 79 -4.00 20.18 -9.19
N SER A 80 -3.92 21.50 -8.99
CA SER A 80 -4.92 22.24 -8.26
C SER A 80 -5.20 23.58 -8.90
N ASN A 81 -6.38 24.10 -8.61
CA ASN A 81 -6.79 25.47 -8.92
C ASN A 81 -7.48 26.06 -7.68
N THR A 82 -8.13 27.20 -7.82
CA THR A 82 -8.79 27.86 -6.69
C THR A 82 -9.90 27.01 -6.05
N THR A 83 -10.63 26.19 -6.82
CA THR A 83 -11.85 25.50 -6.37
C THR A 83 -11.71 24.01 -6.15
N ALA A 84 -10.68 23.37 -6.71
CA ALA A 84 -10.53 21.92 -6.73
C ALA A 84 -9.06 21.49 -6.82
N TYR A 85 -8.82 20.23 -6.45
CA TYR A 85 -7.54 19.57 -6.66
C TYR A 85 -7.75 18.11 -7.02
N ALA A 86 -6.77 17.52 -7.70
CA ALA A 86 -6.69 16.08 -7.87
C ALA A 86 -5.24 15.61 -7.86
N ILE A 87 -5.04 14.42 -7.30
CA ILE A 87 -3.76 13.72 -7.17
C ILE A 87 -3.92 12.34 -7.80
N GLU A 88 -2.99 11.94 -8.65
CA GLU A 88 -2.91 10.57 -9.16
C GLU A 88 -1.50 10.00 -9.08
N PHE A 89 -1.42 8.68 -8.97
CA PHE A 89 -0.21 7.92 -9.24
C PHE A 89 -0.49 6.70 -10.11
N ASP A 90 0.55 6.22 -10.78
CA ASP A 90 0.48 5.08 -11.71
C ASP A 90 0.59 3.77 -10.92
N LEU A 91 -0.37 2.87 -11.09
CA LEU A 91 -0.38 1.50 -10.54
C LEU A 91 0.26 0.48 -11.51
N GLY A 92 0.74 0.94 -12.66
CA GLY A 92 1.21 0.12 -13.76
C GLY A 92 0.07 -0.43 -14.63
N MET A 93 0.44 -0.91 -15.81
CA MET A 93 -0.47 -1.52 -16.78
C MET A 93 -1.64 -0.59 -17.22
N GLY A 94 -1.43 0.72 -17.20
CA GLY A 94 -2.45 1.70 -17.58
C GLY A 94 -3.57 1.89 -16.55
N ARG A 95 -3.35 1.47 -15.30
CA ARG A 95 -4.23 1.77 -14.16
C ARG A 95 -3.65 2.90 -13.33
N PHE A 96 -4.51 3.75 -12.81
CA PHE A 96 -4.14 4.89 -11.98
C PHE A 96 -4.92 4.82 -10.67
N TYR A 97 -4.33 5.26 -9.57
CA TYR A 97 -5.06 5.53 -8.34
C TYR A 97 -5.21 7.03 -8.19
N CYS A 98 -6.45 7.50 -8.09
CA CYS A 98 -6.77 8.93 -8.17
C CYS A 98 -7.61 9.37 -6.98
N LEU A 99 -7.31 10.57 -6.48
CA LEU A 99 -8.04 11.30 -5.44
C LEU A 99 -8.43 12.67 -5.99
N ASP A 100 -9.65 13.12 -5.73
CA ASP A 100 -10.06 14.50 -6.01
C ASP A 100 -10.80 15.18 -4.85
N SER A 101 -10.92 16.51 -4.95
CA SER A 101 -11.68 17.34 -4.01
C SER A 101 -13.18 17.06 -4.00
N GLY A 102 -13.71 16.37 -5.03
CA GLY A 102 -15.10 15.93 -5.10
C GLY A 102 -15.39 14.74 -4.18
N GLY A 103 -14.36 14.14 -3.58
CA GLY A 103 -14.46 13.00 -2.67
C GLY A 103 -14.27 11.66 -3.37
N PHE A 104 -13.88 11.64 -4.66
CA PHE A 104 -13.48 10.41 -5.30
C PHE A 104 -12.11 9.97 -4.78
N LEU A 105 -12.00 8.69 -4.41
CA LEU A 105 -10.75 8.03 -4.03
C LEU A 105 -10.82 6.59 -4.54
N GLY A 106 -10.05 6.26 -5.58
CA GLY A 106 -10.12 4.93 -6.17
C GLY A 106 -9.27 4.70 -7.40
N GLU A 107 -9.36 3.48 -7.92
CA GLU A 107 -8.69 3.06 -9.16
C GLU A 107 -9.45 3.55 -10.38
N THR A 108 -8.73 4.10 -11.35
CA THR A 108 -9.25 4.53 -12.65
C THR A 108 -8.42 3.91 -13.78
N ARG A 109 -9.03 3.74 -14.96
CA ARG A 109 -8.34 3.34 -16.19
C ARG A 109 -7.91 4.54 -17.04
N VAL A 110 -8.25 5.75 -16.59
CA VAL A 110 -7.98 7.00 -17.28
C VAL A 110 -7.22 7.91 -16.36
N SER A 111 -6.06 8.36 -16.83
CA SER A 111 -5.31 9.40 -16.15
C SER A 111 -6.11 10.71 -16.16
N LYS A 112 -6.13 11.39 -15.01
CA LYS A 112 -6.61 12.77 -14.86
C LYS A 112 -5.78 13.73 -15.73
N GLY A 113 -4.51 13.41 -15.98
CA GLY A 113 -3.55 14.29 -16.61
C GLY A 113 -3.43 15.62 -15.87
N VAL A 114 -3.73 16.71 -16.57
CA VAL A 114 -3.71 18.08 -16.03
C VAL A 114 -5.01 18.51 -15.35
N SER A 115 -6.00 17.61 -15.26
CA SER A 115 -7.30 17.86 -14.63
C SER A 115 -7.17 17.97 -13.10
N VAL A 116 -8.11 18.72 -12.51
CA VAL A 116 -8.37 18.83 -11.07
C VAL A 116 -9.51 17.91 -10.60
N ALA A 117 -9.93 16.97 -11.45
CA ALA A 117 -10.94 15.96 -11.17
C ALA A 117 -10.53 14.62 -11.75
N CYS A 118 -10.81 13.54 -11.03
CA CYS A 118 -10.57 12.18 -11.49
C CYS A 118 -11.60 11.79 -12.55
N ARG A 119 -11.20 10.91 -13.49
CA ARG A 119 -12.06 10.42 -14.56
C ARG A 119 -12.43 8.97 -14.29
N ASN A 120 -13.69 8.72 -13.99
CA ASN A 120 -14.26 7.37 -14.02
C ASN A 120 -14.96 7.13 -15.35
N TYR A 121 -14.79 5.92 -15.88
CA TYR A 121 -15.73 5.36 -16.84
C TYR A 121 -16.85 4.64 -16.10
#